data_AF-S4RQV1-F1
#
_entry.id   AF-S4RQV1-F1
#
_cell.length_a   1.000
_cell.length_b   1.000
_cell.length_c   1.000
_cell.angle_alpha   90.00
_cell.angle_beta   90.00
_cell.angle_gamma   90.00
#
_symmetry.space_group_name_H-M   'P 1'
#
loop_
_entity.id
_entity.type
_entity.pdbx_description
1 polymer ?
#
loop_
_entity_poly.entity_id
_entity_poly.type
_entity_poly.pdbx_seq_one_letter_code
_entity_poly.pdbx_strand_id
1 'polypeptide(L)'
;QPGRVVTLVKDPGNSVWGVAYKIRDDLREDVKRTLDIREQGGYNTSFVMFYPREVENEPFLSMLYVGTEDNPNFLGPAPMEEIAQQILMSSGPSGQNTEYLFELANTMRRLVPEAPDQHLYTLEEMVRELLIFCSSS
;
A
#
# COMPACT_ATOMS: atom_id res chain seq x y z
N GLN A 1 -18.73 2.96 -3.68
CA GLN A 1 -18.38 2.34 -2.38
C GLN A 1 -16.94 2.70 -2.07
N PRO A 2 -16.55 2.89 -0.79
CA PRO A 2 -15.16 3.16 -0.46
C PRO A 2 -14.28 1.95 -0.81
N GLY A 3 -13.13 2.20 -1.42
CA GLY A 3 -12.14 1.16 -1.71
C GLY A 3 -11.39 0.68 -0.46
N ARG A 4 -10.52 -0.31 -0.65
CA ARG A 4 -9.56 -0.82 0.35
C ARG A 4 -8.16 -0.64 -0.22
N VAL A 5 -7.36 0.18 0.45
CA VAL A 5 -5.94 0.40 0.16
C VAL A 5 -5.12 0.02 1.38
N VAL A 6 -3.83 -0.28 1.19
CA VAL A 6 -2.96 -0.67 2.31
C VAL A 6 -2.67 0.52 3.22
N THR A 7 -2.55 0.26 4.51
CA THR A 7 -1.93 1.17 5.48
C THR A 7 -0.94 0.38 6.33
N LEU A 8 -0.03 1.10 6.99
CA LEU A 8 0.95 0.51 7.88
C LEU A 8 0.46 0.58 9.32
N VAL A 9 0.48 -0.57 9.99
CA VAL A 9 0.16 -0.68 11.42
C VAL A 9 1.43 -0.90 12.22
N LYS A 10 1.44 -0.47 13.48
CA LYS A 10 2.59 -0.66 14.35
C LYS A 10 2.65 -2.11 14.81
N ASP A 11 3.69 -2.83 14.41
CA ASP A 11 3.89 -4.23 14.74
C ASP A 11 5.35 -4.49 15.17
N PRO A 12 5.65 -4.47 16.48
CA PRO A 12 6.99 -4.70 17.00
C PRO A 12 7.48 -6.12 16.68
N GLY A 13 8.44 -6.23 15.77
CA GLY A 13 9.05 -7.51 15.37
C GLY A 13 8.91 -7.85 13.89
N ASN A 14 8.07 -7.10 13.17
CA ASN A 14 7.90 -7.25 11.73
C ASN A 14 8.54 -6.09 10.97
N SER A 15 8.76 -6.32 9.67
CA SER A 15 9.34 -5.33 8.76
C SER A 15 8.54 -5.32 7.47
N VAL A 16 8.48 -4.16 6.81
CA VAL A 16 7.82 -4.00 5.53
C VAL A 16 8.86 -3.64 4.48
N TRP A 17 8.76 -4.30 3.33
CA TRP A 17 9.60 -4.01 2.18
C TRP A 17 8.96 -2.94 1.31
N GLY A 18 9.80 -2.05 0.77
CA GLY A 18 9.34 -0.95 -0.05
C GLY A 18 10.48 -0.26 -0.78
N VAL A 19 10.18 0.89 -1.37
CA VAL A 19 11.15 1.70 -2.12
C VAL A 19 11.24 3.09 -1.50
N ALA A 20 12.46 3.52 -1.22
CA ALA A 20 12.74 4.91 -0.85
C ALA A 20 13.10 5.72 -2.11
N TYR A 21 12.41 6.85 -2.32
CA TYR A 21 12.67 7.75 -3.44
C TYR A 21 13.42 8.99 -2.98
N LYS A 22 14.61 9.24 -3.55
CA LYS A 22 15.34 10.49 -3.34
C LYS A 22 14.80 11.56 -4.27
N ILE A 23 14.17 12.58 -3.70
CA ILE A 23 13.70 13.75 -4.44
C ILE A 23 14.88 14.72 -4.59
N ARG A 24 15.05 15.29 -5.79
CA ARG A 24 16.03 16.35 -6.01
C ARG A 24 15.70 17.57 -5.16
N ASP A 25 16.73 18.24 -4.65
CA ASP A 25 16.54 19.32 -3.68
C ASP A 25 15.73 20.48 -4.25
N ASP A 26 15.88 20.79 -5.54
CA ASP A 26 15.14 21.84 -6.25
C ASP A 26 13.66 21.53 -6.46
N LEU A 27 13.25 20.25 -6.37
CA LEU A 27 11.87 19.80 -6.55
C LEU A 27 11.20 19.41 -5.23
N ARG A 28 11.93 19.43 -4.12
CA ARG A 28 11.50 18.86 -2.84
C ARG A 28 10.19 19.46 -2.35
N GLU A 29 10.05 20.78 -2.37
CA GLU A 29 8.86 21.47 -1.87
C GLU A 29 7.63 21.20 -2.73
N ASP A 30 7.78 21.24 -4.05
CA ASP A 30 6.66 21.02 -4.98
C ASP A 30 6.19 19.56 -4.98
N VAL A 31 7.13 18.60 -4.92
CA VAL A 31 6.79 17.19 -4.77
C VAL A 31 6.11 16.96 -3.43
N LYS A 32 6.62 17.54 -2.33
CA LYS A 32 5.97 17.41 -1.02
C LYS A 32 4.55 17.98 -1.04
N ARG A 33 4.34 19.17 -1.59
CA ARG A 33 2.99 19.77 -1.71
C ARG A 33 2.04 18.87 -2.48
N THR A 34 2.51 18.28 -3.58
CA THR A 34 1.72 17.35 -4.39
C THR A 34 1.36 16.09 -3.60
N LEU A 35 2.30 15.53 -2.83
CA LEU A 35 2.07 14.38 -1.96
C LEU A 35 1.09 14.72 -0.83
N ASP A 36 1.22 15.90 -0.20
CA ASP A 36 0.32 16.36 0.87
C ASP A 36 -1.14 16.45 0.38
N ILE A 37 -1.37 16.90 -0.86
CA ILE A 37 -2.72 16.93 -1.46
C ILE A 37 -3.24 15.53 -1.73
N ARG A 38 -2.40 14.62 -2.25
CA ARG A 38 -2.79 13.24 -2.54
C ARG A 38 -3.19 12.51 -1.27
N GLU A 39 -2.43 12.70 -0.19
CA GLU A 39 -2.59 11.99 1.08
C GLU A 39 -3.44 12.74 2.11
N GLN A 40 -4.15 13.79 1.68
CA GLN A 40 -5.05 14.61 2.52
C GLN A 40 -6.16 13.80 3.22
N GLY A 41 -6.39 12.55 2.81
CA GLY A 41 -7.38 11.62 3.37
C GLY A 41 -7.07 11.09 4.76
N GLY A 42 -6.38 11.88 5.61
CA GLY A 42 -6.09 11.55 7.01
C GLY A 42 -4.77 10.80 7.25
N TYR A 43 -3.84 10.83 6.29
CA TYR A 43 -2.50 10.27 6.50
C TYR A 43 -1.61 11.26 7.27
N ASN A 44 -0.85 10.75 8.22
CA ASN A 44 0.16 11.51 8.96
C ASN A 44 1.55 11.27 8.37
N THR A 45 2.41 12.29 8.45
CA THR A 45 3.83 12.12 8.11
C THR A 45 4.60 11.58 9.32
N SER A 46 5.39 10.55 9.10
CA SER A 46 6.30 9.96 10.08
C SER A 46 7.69 9.81 9.48
N PHE A 47 8.71 9.89 10.32
CA PHE A 47 10.08 9.61 9.93
C PHE A 47 10.51 8.27 10.49
N VAL A 48 10.93 7.37 9.60
CA VAL A 48 11.37 6.01 9.93
C VAL A 48 12.76 5.76 9.40
N MET A 49 13.50 4.88 10.06
CA MET A 49 14.78 4.41 9.53
C MET A 49 14.50 3.44 8.37
N PHE A 50 15.01 3.76 7.17
CA PHE A 50 14.98 2.87 6.03
C PHE A 50 16.29 2.09 5.98
N TYR A 51 16.20 0.77 5.82
CA TYR A 51 17.33 -0.13 5.71
C TYR A 51 17.46 -0.58 4.26
N PRO A 52 18.47 -0.10 3.51
CA PRO A 52 18.68 -0.50 2.12
C PRO A 52 18.89 -2.01 1.99
N ARG A 53 18.45 -2.57 0.86
CA ARG A 53 18.71 -3.99 0.52
C ARG A 53 20.21 -4.26 0.39
N GLU A 54 20.92 -3.35 -0.29
CA GLU A 54 22.37 -3.41 -0.44
C GLU A 54 22.99 -3.06 0.90
N VAL A 55 23.61 -4.06 1.55
CA VAL A 55 24.14 -3.97 2.92
C VAL A 55 25.31 -3.00 3.04
N GLU A 56 25.91 -2.61 1.92
CA GLU A 56 26.96 -1.60 1.82
C GLU A 56 26.43 -0.18 2.03
N ASN A 57 25.12 0.03 1.86
CA ASN A 57 24.49 1.33 2.04
C ASN A 57 24.01 1.49 3.48
N GLU A 58 24.45 2.56 4.13
CA GLU A 58 24.05 2.89 5.49
C GLU A 58 22.54 3.18 5.58
N PRO A 59 21.86 2.74 6.66
CA PRO A 59 20.49 3.12 6.93
C PRO A 59 20.32 4.64 6.99
N PHE A 60 19.19 5.14 6.48
CA PHE A 60 18.90 6.57 6.46
C PHE A 60 17.46 6.89 6.82
N LEU A 61 17.26 8.08 7.39
CA LEU A 61 15.95 8.56 7.78
C LEU A 61 15.11 8.87 6.52
N SER A 62 13.91 8.31 6.46
CA SER A 62 12.96 8.48 5.35
C SER A 62 11.62 8.97 5.87
N MET A 63 10.98 9.84 5.09
CA MET A 63 9.62 10.31 5.35
C MET A 63 8.61 9.32 4.77
N LEU A 64 7.56 9.03 5.54
CA LEU A 64 6.52 8.06 5.23
C LEU A 64 5.15 8.67 5.54
N TYR A 65 4.18 8.47 4.66
CA TYR A 65 2.76 8.78 4.94
C TYR A 65 2.09 7.53 5.50
N VAL A 66 1.48 7.62 6.69
CA VAL A 66 0.82 6.51 7.37
C VAL A 66 -0.59 6.91 7.78
N GLY A 67 -1.58 6.10 7.40
CA GLY A 67 -2.94 6.22 7.93
C GLY A 67 -2.97 5.59 9.32
N THR A 68 -3.04 6.43 10.35
CA THR A 68 -3.16 5.97 11.74
C THR A 68 -4.57 5.44 12.02
N GLU A 69 -4.76 4.71 13.13
CA GLU A 69 -6.08 4.20 13.53
C GLU A 69 -7.12 5.32 13.73
N ASP A 70 -6.67 6.53 14.07
CA ASP A 70 -7.51 7.73 14.18
C ASP A 70 -7.99 8.29 12.83
N ASN A 71 -7.53 7.75 11.70
CA ASN A 71 -7.98 8.19 10.38
C ASN A 71 -9.46 7.81 10.20
N PRO A 72 -10.36 8.75 9.84
CA PRO A 72 -11.78 8.46 9.65
C PRO A 72 -12.06 7.44 8.54
N ASN A 73 -11.10 7.22 7.64
CA ASN A 73 -11.15 6.21 6.59
C ASN A 73 -10.53 4.86 7.01
N PHE A 74 -10.05 4.72 8.25
CA PHE A 74 -9.53 3.46 8.78
C PHE A 74 -10.69 2.50 9.05
N LEU A 75 -10.87 1.55 8.14
CA LEU A 75 -11.92 0.54 8.24
C LEU A 75 -11.55 -0.64 9.15
N GLY A 76 -10.35 -0.64 9.73
CA GLY A 76 -9.89 -1.70 10.63
C GLY A 76 -9.67 -3.07 9.98
N PRO A 77 -9.32 -4.07 10.81
CA PRO A 77 -9.25 -5.47 10.38
C PRO A 77 -10.66 -5.96 10.00
N ALA A 78 -10.73 -6.77 8.94
CA ALA A 78 -11.96 -7.40 8.47
C ALA A 78 -11.64 -8.82 7.95
N PRO A 79 -12.63 -9.72 7.86
CA PRO A 79 -12.46 -11.01 7.21
C PRO A 79 -11.96 -10.85 5.78
N MET A 80 -11.10 -11.77 5.32
CA MET A 80 -10.44 -11.65 4.02
C MET A 80 -11.46 -11.64 2.87
N GLU A 81 -12.55 -12.40 3.03
CA GLU A 81 -13.65 -12.50 2.07
C GLU A 81 -14.36 -11.14 1.90
N GLU A 82 -14.61 -10.43 2.99
CA GLU A 82 -15.22 -9.10 2.96
C GLU A 82 -14.31 -8.08 2.29
N ILE A 83 -13.00 -8.13 2.59
CA ILE A 83 -12.01 -7.27 1.93
C ILE A 83 -11.98 -7.57 0.43
N ALA A 84 -11.93 -8.84 0.03
CA ALA A 84 -11.89 -9.24 -1.37
C ALA A 84 -13.14 -8.77 -2.15
N GLN A 85 -14.33 -8.96 -1.57
CA GLN A 85 -15.59 -8.47 -2.16
C GLN A 85 -15.61 -6.95 -2.26
N GLN A 86 -15.16 -6.24 -1.22
CA GLN A 86 -15.10 -4.79 -1.23
C GLN A 86 -14.14 -4.28 -2.31
N ILE A 87 -12.98 -4.90 -2.48
CA ILE A 87 -12.01 -4.56 -3.53
C ILE A 87 -12.64 -4.76 -4.92
N LEU A 88 -13.30 -5.89 -5.14
CA LEU A 88 -13.95 -6.22 -6.41
C LEU A 88 -14.99 -5.16 -6.82
N MET A 89 -15.79 -4.68 -5.87
CA MET A 89 -16.92 -3.79 -6.13
C MET A 89 -16.57 -2.30 -6.11
N SER A 90 -15.32 -1.95 -5.80
CA SER A 90 -14.91 -0.55 -5.57
C SER A 90 -14.14 0.05 -6.74
N SER A 91 -14.49 1.28 -7.08
CA SER A 91 -13.80 2.12 -8.06
C SER A 91 -13.83 3.57 -7.60
N GLY A 92 -12.76 4.30 -7.90
CA GLY A 92 -12.60 5.71 -7.56
C GLY A 92 -12.00 6.52 -8.70
N PRO A 93 -11.69 7.81 -8.47
CA PRO A 93 -11.12 8.68 -9.50
C PRO A 93 -9.80 8.17 -10.11
N SER A 94 -9.09 7.30 -9.39
CA SER A 94 -7.81 6.70 -9.81
C SER A 94 -7.94 5.35 -10.53
N GLY A 95 -9.17 4.85 -10.74
CA GLY A 95 -9.41 3.55 -11.37
C GLY A 95 -10.05 2.51 -10.45
N GLN A 96 -10.01 1.25 -10.87
CA GLN A 96 -10.58 0.14 -10.11
C GLN A 96 -9.67 -0.26 -8.94
N ASN A 97 -10.27 -0.65 -7.82
CA ASN A 97 -9.48 -1.10 -6.67
C ASN A 97 -8.79 -2.46 -6.93
N THR A 98 -9.30 -3.24 -7.89
CA THR A 98 -8.66 -4.47 -8.38
C THR A 98 -7.33 -4.18 -9.09
N GLU A 99 -7.26 -3.12 -9.91
CA GLU A 99 -6.04 -2.69 -10.58
C GLU A 99 -4.96 -2.31 -9.55
N TYR A 100 -5.33 -1.57 -8.50
CA TYR A 100 -4.43 -1.25 -7.39
C TYR A 100 -3.84 -2.50 -6.73
N LEU A 101 -4.70 -3.47 -6.38
CA LEU A 101 -4.28 -4.71 -5.74
C LEU A 101 -3.29 -5.51 -6.62
N PHE A 102 -3.62 -5.68 -7.89
CA PHE A 102 -2.81 -6.47 -8.82
C PHE A 102 -1.46 -5.80 -9.15
N GLU A 103 -1.45 -4.48 -9.35
CA GLU A 103 -0.21 -3.74 -9.59
C GLU A 103 0.72 -3.78 -8.38
N LEU A 104 0.16 -3.70 -7.17
CA LEU A 104 0.93 -3.83 -5.93
C LEU A 104 1.53 -5.24 -5.81
N ALA A 105 0.72 -6.30 -5.97
CA ALA A 105 1.20 -7.67 -5.89
C ALA A 105 2.28 -7.97 -6.94
N ASN A 106 2.09 -7.53 -8.18
CA ASN A 106 3.09 -7.65 -9.26
C ASN A 106 4.37 -6.90 -8.94
N THR A 107 4.26 -5.68 -8.41
CA THR A 107 5.43 -4.87 -8.04
C THR A 107 6.21 -5.51 -6.90
N MET A 108 5.54 -6.05 -5.88
CA MET A 108 6.19 -6.78 -4.78
C MET A 108 6.91 -8.02 -5.28
N ARG A 109 6.28 -8.84 -6.15
CA ARG A 109 6.95 -10.01 -6.76
C ARG A 109 8.20 -9.63 -7.56
N ARG A 110 8.15 -8.51 -8.29
CA ARG A 110 9.27 -8.05 -9.14
C ARG A 110 10.40 -7.44 -8.33
N LEU A 111 10.08 -6.58 -7.38
CA LEU A 111 11.07 -5.80 -6.65
C LEU A 111 11.62 -6.56 -5.44
N VAL A 112 10.80 -7.40 -4.80
CA VAL A 112 11.11 -8.05 -3.51
C VAL A 112 10.72 -9.53 -3.48
N PRO A 113 11.25 -10.36 -4.40
CA PRO A 113 10.91 -11.78 -4.49
C PRO A 113 11.29 -12.59 -3.24
N GLU A 114 12.26 -12.13 -2.45
CA GLU A 114 12.72 -12.81 -1.23
C GLU A 114 11.83 -12.60 0.00
N ALA A 115 10.88 -11.66 -0.05
CA ALA A 115 9.99 -11.34 1.05
C ALA A 115 8.53 -11.38 0.60
N PRO A 116 7.96 -12.59 0.42
CA PRO A 116 6.58 -12.74 -0.03
C PRO A 116 5.61 -12.20 1.00
N ASP A 117 4.71 -11.31 0.57
CA ASP A 117 3.60 -10.82 1.38
C ASP A 117 2.40 -11.78 1.25
N GLN A 118 2.30 -12.71 2.20
CA GLN A 118 1.25 -13.73 2.20
C GLN A 118 -0.15 -13.12 2.26
N HIS A 119 -0.34 -12.02 3.00
CA HIS A 119 -1.64 -11.36 3.11
C HIS A 119 -2.05 -10.80 1.75
N LEU A 120 -1.15 -10.05 1.11
CA LEU A 120 -1.37 -9.46 -0.22
C LEU A 120 -1.66 -10.53 -1.28
N TYR A 121 -0.90 -11.62 -1.32
CA TYR A 121 -1.07 -12.66 -2.33
C TYR A 121 -2.33 -13.50 -2.13
N THR A 122 -2.70 -13.79 -0.89
CA THR A 122 -3.97 -14.46 -0.58
C THR A 122 -5.14 -13.60 -1.05
N LEU A 123 -5.09 -12.29 -0.78
CA LEU A 123 -6.13 -11.36 -1.19
C LEU A 123 -6.23 -11.23 -2.72
N GLU A 124 -5.10 -11.19 -3.43
CA GLU A 124 -5.07 -11.22 -4.89
C GLU A 124 -5.76 -12.46 -5.45
N GLU A 125 -5.43 -13.65 -4.93
CA GLU A 125 -5.99 -14.92 -5.39
C GLU A 125 -7.52 -14.93 -5.23
N MET A 126 -8.01 -14.57 -4.04
CA MET A 126 -9.45 -14.48 -3.76
C MET A 126 -10.17 -13.53 -4.71
N VAL A 127 -9.60 -12.35 -5.00
CA VAL A 127 -10.20 -11.41 -5.95
C VAL A 127 -10.21 -11.96 -7.39
N ARG A 128 -9.18 -12.70 -7.79
CA ARG A 128 -9.15 -13.36 -9.12
C ARG A 128 -10.21 -14.44 -9.24
N GLU A 129 -10.41 -15.25 -8.22
CA GLU A 129 -11.45 -16.29 -8.21
C GLU A 129 -12.85 -15.69 -8.34
N LEU A 130 -13.12 -14.62 -7.58
CA LEU A 130 -14.40 -13.91 -7.66
C LEU A 130 -14.65 -13.33 -9.05
N LEU A 131 -13.63 -12.77 -9.71
CA LEU A 131 -13.74 -12.25 -11.08
C LEU A 131 -14.13 -13.36 -12.07
N ILE A 132 -13.52 -14.55 -11.97
CA ILE A 132 -13.83 -15.68 -12.84
C ILE A 132 -15.29 -16.13 -12.65
N PHE A 133 -15.73 -16.21 -11.40
CA PHE A 133 -17.10 -16.60 -11.07
C PHE A 133 -18.13 -15.59 -11.64
N CYS A 134 -17.88 -14.29 -11.48
CA CYS A 134 -18.73 -13.24 -12.05
C CYS A 134 -18.70 -13.18 -13.58
N SER A 135 -17.60 -13.55 -14.22
CA SER A 135 -17.47 -13.59 -15.69
C SER A 135 -18.23 -14.75 -16.32
N SER A 136 -18.53 -15.79 -15.53
CA SER A 136 -19.15 -17.04 -15.96
C SER A 136 -20.66 -17.10 -15.67
N SER A 137 -21.21 -16.03 -15.07
CA SER A 137 -22.61 -15.89 -14.66
C SER A 137 -23.32 -14.86 -15.53
#